data_AF-A0A016QSR3-F1
#
_entry.id   AF-A0A016QSR3-F1
#
_cell.length_a   1.000
_cell.length_b   1.000
_cell.length_c   1.000
_cell.angle_alpha   90.00
_cell.angle_beta   90.00
_cell.angle_gamma   90.00
#
_symmetry.space_group_name_H-M   'P 1'
#
loop_
_entity.id
_entity.type
_entity.pdbx_description
1 polymer ?
#
loop_
_entity_poly.entity_id
_entity_poly.type
_entity_poly.pdbx_seq_one_letter_code
_entity_poly.pdbx_strand_id
1 'polypeptide(L)'
;MPQPTEEQVHTAMTAAIRQFRAWADDPRVLVLDTETTGLQGGVFELAAVRVGEVWPLLAFLCAPGTDWTPAAITMHGHRLEEIKGAPQAMLMRRALEATLQTVPLDSAVLTYNAEFDRTALLRTWPGLRLPAFACIMTAYAPLAGQWSETHGAWKYVGLTRALELEQVDTRGLPGEHTAYGDAVRAALLIQAVAQRLTPNEEEAREVAEQEAQADALLDEDLDRMDAHNAGWDRALRGREYDLLADDGEVD
;
A
#
# COMPACT_ATOMS: atom_id res chain seq x y z
N MET A 1 -25.54 -9.04 -10.05
CA MET A 1 -25.01 -8.17 -11.13
C MET A 1 -23.91 -8.93 -11.86
N PRO A 2 -23.71 -8.73 -13.18
CA PRO A 2 -22.64 -9.43 -13.91
C PRO A 2 -21.27 -9.11 -13.32
N GLN A 3 -20.30 -10.01 -13.53
CA GLN A 3 -18.89 -9.74 -13.21
C GLN A 3 -18.36 -8.58 -14.07
N PRO A 4 -17.41 -7.79 -13.55
CA PRO A 4 -16.80 -6.72 -14.31
C PRO A 4 -16.03 -7.29 -15.51
N THR A 5 -16.03 -6.57 -16.63
CA THR A 5 -15.15 -6.88 -17.76
C THR A 5 -13.70 -6.63 -17.38
N GLU A 6 -12.77 -7.23 -18.10
CA GLU A 6 -11.33 -7.01 -17.92
C GLU A 6 -10.96 -5.51 -17.96
N GLU A 7 -11.53 -4.76 -18.91
CA GLU A 7 -11.36 -3.31 -19.00
C GLU A 7 -11.84 -2.57 -17.75
N GLN A 8 -12.98 -2.99 -17.17
CA GLN A 8 -13.50 -2.42 -15.93
C GLN A 8 -12.60 -2.75 -14.74
N VAL A 9 -12.03 -3.96 -14.69
CA VAL A 9 -11.06 -4.35 -13.67
C VAL A 9 -9.79 -3.50 -13.79
N HIS A 10 -9.20 -3.40 -14.98
CA HIS A 10 -7.99 -2.61 -15.24
C HIS A 10 -8.21 -1.13 -14.85
N THR A 11 -9.35 -0.56 -15.27
CA THR A 11 -9.73 0.82 -14.93
C THR A 11 -9.84 1.02 -13.42
N ALA A 12 -10.50 0.10 -12.70
CA ALA A 12 -10.67 0.19 -11.26
C ALA A 12 -9.34 0.05 -10.51
N MET A 13 -8.47 -0.89 -10.93
CA MET A 13 -7.13 -1.06 -10.36
C MET A 13 -6.25 0.17 -10.59
N THR A 14 -6.27 0.72 -11.80
CA THR A 14 -5.51 1.94 -12.15
C THR A 14 -5.98 3.13 -11.31
N ALA A 15 -7.30 3.32 -11.18
CA ALA A 15 -7.87 4.38 -10.36
C ALA A 15 -7.47 4.22 -8.89
N ALA A 16 -7.52 3.00 -8.36
CA ALA A 16 -7.09 2.70 -7.00
C ALA A 16 -5.61 3.05 -6.79
N ILE A 17 -4.70 2.53 -7.62
CA ILE A 17 -3.25 2.80 -7.49
C ILE A 17 -2.96 4.29 -7.56
N ARG A 18 -3.58 5.03 -8.50
CA ARG A 18 -3.44 6.49 -8.59
C ARG A 18 -3.92 7.21 -7.33
N GLN A 19 -5.04 6.75 -6.74
CA GLN A 19 -5.55 7.31 -5.50
C GLN A 19 -4.57 7.08 -4.33
N PHE A 20 -3.99 5.88 -4.23
CA PHE A 20 -3.00 5.55 -3.22
C PHE A 20 -1.69 6.35 -3.40
N ARG A 21 -1.22 6.54 -4.64
CA ARG A 21 -0.09 7.44 -4.94
C ARG A 21 -0.38 8.87 -4.51
N ALA A 22 -1.56 9.40 -4.86
CA ALA A 22 -1.97 10.74 -4.43
C ALA A 22 -2.01 10.90 -2.88
N TRP A 23 -2.41 9.85 -2.16
CA TRP A 23 -2.36 9.85 -0.69
C TRP A 23 -0.93 9.77 -0.14
N ALA A 24 -0.06 8.99 -0.77
CA ALA A 24 1.34 8.85 -0.36
C ALA A 24 2.17 10.12 -0.64
N ASP A 25 1.87 10.83 -1.72
CA ASP A 25 2.61 12.02 -2.14
C ASP A 25 2.17 13.30 -1.41
N ASP A 26 0.98 13.30 -0.78
CA ASP A 26 0.49 14.47 -0.03
C ASP A 26 0.87 14.37 1.46
N PRO A 27 1.87 15.15 1.93
CA PRO A 27 2.32 15.10 3.32
C PRO A 27 1.26 15.57 4.33
N ARG A 28 0.15 16.13 3.85
CA ARG A 28 -0.93 16.67 4.69
C ARG A 28 -1.97 15.59 5.02
N VAL A 29 -1.97 14.47 4.31
CA VAL A 29 -2.90 13.37 4.51
C VAL A 29 -2.66 12.69 5.86
N LEU A 30 -3.75 12.53 6.61
CA LEU A 30 -3.75 11.88 7.92
C LEU A 30 -4.46 10.54 7.82
N VAL A 31 -3.85 9.51 8.40
CA VAL A 31 -4.51 8.25 8.70
C VAL A 31 -4.94 8.28 10.17
N LEU A 32 -6.23 8.09 10.41
CA LEU A 32 -6.83 8.05 11.74
C LEU A 32 -7.42 6.67 11.99
N ASP A 33 -7.37 6.24 13.24
CA ASP A 33 -8.05 5.05 13.70
C ASP A 33 -8.64 5.27 15.11
N THR A 34 -9.70 4.54 15.43
CA THR A 34 -10.37 4.60 16.73
C THR A 34 -10.65 3.22 17.31
N GLU A 35 -10.39 3.08 18.61
CA GLU A 35 -10.89 1.93 19.38
C GLU A 35 -12.09 2.33 20.22
N THR A 36 -13.08 1.43 20.29
CA THR A 36 -14.38 1.72 20.88
C THR A 36 -14.78 0.69 21.92
N THR A 37 -15.61 1.09 22.89
CA THR A 37 -16.13 0.16 23.92
C THR A 37 -17.13 -0.87 23.36
N GLY A 38 -17.32 -0.90 22.05
CA GLY A 38 -18.17 -1.80 21.28
C GLY A 38 -18.63 -1.13 19.98
N LEU A 39 -19.28 -1.89 19.10
CA LEU A 39 -19.76 -1.39 17.80
C LEU A 39 -20.66 -0.14 17.92
N GLN A 40 -21.39 -0.01 19.04
CA GLN A 40 -22.22 1.14 19.37
C GLN A 40 -21.70 1.95 20.59
N GLY A 41 -20.48 1.65 21.06
CA GLY A 41 -19.85 2.27 22.22
C GLY A 41 -19.17 3.62 21.94
N GLY A 42 -18.60 4.22 22.98
CA GLY A 42 -17.78 5.43 22.87
C GLY A 42 -16.34 5.10 22.46
N VAL A 43 -15.65 6.08 21.88
CA VAL A 43 -14.22 6.02 21.58
C VAL A 43 -13.44 6.11 22.90
N PHE A 44 -12.53 5.15 23.12
CA PHE A 44 -11.64 5.14 24.28
C PHE A 44 -10.16 5.30 23.89
N GLU A 45 -9.80 4.98 22.65
CA GLU A 45 -8.49 5.25 22.09
C GLU A 45 -8.62 5.86 20.71
N LEU A 46 -7.72 6.78 20.40
CA LEU A 46 -7.66 7.44 19.11
C LEU A 46 -6.21 7.69 18.74
N ALA A 47 -5.88 7.44 17.48
CA ALA A 47 -4.59 7.81 16.94
C ALA A 47 -4.71 8.45 15.55
N ALA A 48 -3.74 9.30 15.24
CA ALA A 48 -3.55 9.85 13.91
C ALA A 48 -2.06 9.89 13.57
N VAL A 49 -1.72 9.40 12.38
CA VAL A 49 -0.36 9.40 11.81
C VAL A 49 -0.38 10.05 10.43
N ARG A 50 0.75 10.59 9.99
CA ARG A 50 0.91 10.97 8.57
C ARG A 50 1.27 9.73 7.76
N VAL A 51 0.88 9.72 6.49
CA VAL A 51 1.35 8.68 5.56
C VAL A 51 2.88 8.75 5.47
N GLY A 52 3.54 7.61 5.67
CA GLY A 52 5.00 7.51 5.67
C GLY A 52 5.72 7.91 6.95
N GLU A 53 4.97 8.27 7.99
CA GLU A 53 5.52 8.44 9.33
C GLU A 53 5.09 7.28 10.22
N VAL A 54 6.01 6.84 11.08
CA VAL A 54 5.69 5.85 12.12
C VAL A 54 5.29 6.52 13.42
N TRP A 55 5.69 7.76 13.67
CA TRP A 55 5.39 8.46 14.92
C TRP A 55 4.00 9.10 14.88
N PRO A 56 3.22 9.01 15.97
CA PRO A 56 1.88 9.57 15.98
C PRO A 56 1.94 11.09 16.11
N LEU A 57 1.14 11.78 15.29
CA LEU A 57 0.78 13.17 15.54
C LEU A 57 -0.14 13.27 16.76
N LEU A 58 -0.99 12.25 16.91
CA LEU A 58 -1.89 12.09 18.02
C LEU A 58 -1.95 10.60 18.38
N ALA A 59 -1.75 10.27 19.65
CA ALA A 59 -2.05 8.96 20.21
C ALA A 59 -2.59 9.21 21.61
N PHE A 60 -3.84 8.84 21.84
CA PHE A 60 -4.55 9.26 23.02
C PHE A 60 -5.40 8.10 23.55
N LEU A 61 -5.32 7.87 24.85
CA LEU A 61 -6.16 6.94 25.60
C LEU A 61 -7.02 7.76 26.56
N CYS A 62 -8.31 7.44 26.70
CA CYS A 62 -9.20 8.09 27.67
C CYS A 62 -10.17 7.09 28.31
N ALA A 63 -10.70 7.48 29.47
CA ALA A 63 -11.86 6.81 30.05
C ALA A 63 -13.13 7.14 29.22
N PRO A 64 -13.77 6.16 28.55
CA PRO A 64 -14.78 6.43 27.52
C PRO A 64 -16.13 6.94 28.04
N GLY A 65 -16.35 7.00 29.36
CA GLY A 65 -17.62 7.44 29.95
C GLY A 65 -18.83 6.55 29.65
N THR A 66 -18.64 5.47 28.88
CA THR A 66 -19.64 4.48 28.48
C THR A 66 -19.23 3.07 28.92
N ASP A 67 -20.23 2.20 29.08
CA ASP A 67 -20.01 0.80 29.39
C ASP A 67 -19.32 0.05 28.24
N TRP A 68 -18.64 -1.02 28.62
CA TRP A 68 -17.95 -1.92 27.70
C TRP A 68 -18.83 -3.11 27.37
N THR A 69 -18.95 -3.41 26.08
CA THR A 69 -19.54 -4.67 25.64
C THR A 69 -18.62 -5.84 25.97
N PRO A 70 -19.14 -7.06 26.21
CA PRO A 70 -18.31 -8.24 26.46
C PRO A 70 -17.27 -8.47 25.37
N ALA A 71 -17.64 -8.28 24.10
CA ALA A 71 -16.72 -8.42 22.96
C ALA A 71 -15.56 -7.41 23.02
N ALA A 72 -15.83 -6.15 23.37
CA ALA A 72 -14.78 -5.14 23.52
C ALA A 72 -13.86 -5.44 24.73
N ILE A 73 -14.40 -5.99 25.82
CA ILE A 73 -13.59 -6.47 26.94
C ILE A 73 -12.71 -7.64 26.50
N THR A 74 -13.20 -8.56 25.68
CA THR A 74 -12.38 -9.66 25.17
C THR A 74 -11.21 -9.15 24.32
N MET A 75 -11.43 -8.13 23.48
CA MET A 75 -10.37 -7.58 22.63
C MET A 75 -9.39 -6.68 23.39
N HIS A 76 -9.89 -5.76 24.23
CA HIS A 76 -9.06 -4.71 24.84
C HIS A 76 -8.94 -4.82 26.36
N GLY A 77 -9.44 -5.89 26.97
CA GLY A 77 -9.52 -6.05 28.43
C GLY A 77 -8.19 -5.93 29.15
N HIS A 78 -7.09 -6.27 28.48
CA HIS A 78 -5.73 -6.11 28.99
C HIS A 78 -5.36 -4.64 29.28
N ARG A 79 -6.08 -3.68 28.71
CA ARG A 79 -5.84 -2.22 28.84
C ARG A 79 -6.78 -1.49 29.78
N LEU A 80 -7.75 -2.19 30.36
CA LEU A 80 -8.69 -1.57 31.30
C LEU A 80 -7.97 -0.90 32.48
N GLU A 81 -6.80 -1.40 32.89
CA GLU A 81 -6.00 -0.80 33.96
C GLU A 81 -5.35 0.52 33.53
N GLU A 82 -4.81 0.60 32.30
CA GLU A 82 -4.26 1.84 31.72
C GLU A 82 -5.32 2.94 31.65
N ILE A 83 -6.57 2.55 31.38
CA ILE A 83 -7.70 3.47 31.20
C ILE A 83 -8.15 4.09 32.53
N LYS A 84 -7.96 3.43 33.68
CA LYS A 84 -8.37 3.96 34.99
C LYS A 84 -7.67 5.27 35.36
N GLY A 85 -6.43 5.46 34.89
CA GLY A 85 -5.66 6.68 35.09
C GLY A 85 -5.71 7.66 33.91
N ALA A 86 -6.41 7.30 32.83
CA ALA A 86 -6.36 8.05 31.60
C ALA A 86 -7.11 9.41 31.70
N PRO A 87 -6.70 10.43 30.94
CA PRO A 87 -7.40 11.70 30.91
C PRO A 87 -8.86 11.55 30.48
N GLN A 88 -9.66 12.57 30.77
CA GLN A 88 -11.06 12.60 30.35
C GLN A 88 -11.19 12.72 28.84
N ALA A 89 -12.26 12.13 28.27
CA ALA A 89 -12.58 12.18 26.84
C ALA A 89 -12.61 13.60 26.25
N MET A 90 -12.89 14.63 27.06
CA MET A 90 -12.85 16.03 26.61
C MET A 90 -11.45 16.52 26.24
N LEU A 91 -10.39 15.98 26.84
CA LEU A 91 -9.02 16.33 26.45
C LEU A 91 -8.67 15.69 25.10
N MET A 92 -9.06 14.43 24.90
CA MET A 92 -8.94 13.73 23.61
C MET A 92 -9.66 14.50 22.50
N ARG A 93 -10.91 14.94 22.75
CA ARG A 93 -11.67 15.75 21.80
C ARG A 93 -10.91 17.02 21.38
N ARG A 94 -10.36 17.77 22.33
CA ARG A 94 -9.62 19.00 22.04
C ARG A 94 -8.36 18.73 21.22
N ALA A 95 -7.63 17.65 21.56
CA ALA A 95 -6.45 17.25 20.82
C ALA A 95 -6.80 16.81 19.39
N LEU A 96 -7.91 16.09 19.21
CA LEU A 96 -8.44 15.73 17.90
C LEU A 96 -8.83 16.98 17.10
N GLU A 97 -9.61 17.90 17.67
CA GLU A 97 -10.02 19.15 17.00
C GLU A 97 -8.80 19.96 16.54
N ALA A 98 -7.77 20.08 17.38
CA ALA A 98 -6.52 20.75 17.02
C ALA A 98 -5.76 20.02 15.90
N THR A 99 -5.73 18.69 15.93
CA THR A 99 -5.10 17.88 14.89
C THR A 99 -5.82 18.02 13.55
N LEU A 100 -7.15 17.94 13.56
CA LEU A 100 -7.99 18.07 12.36
C LEU A 100 -7.91 19.46 11.72
N GLN A 101 -7.64 20.52 12.49
CA GLN A 101 -7.40 21.87 11.96
C GLN A 101 -6.14 21.95 11.07
N THR A 102 -5.24 20.98 11.16
CA THR A 102 -4.05 20.91 10.29
C THR A 102 -4.35 20.27 8.93
N VAL A 103 -5.52 19.66 8.77
CA VAL A 103 -5.97 19.06 7.52
C VAL A 103 -6.59 20.15 6.64
N PRO A 104 -6.09 20.37 5.42
CA PRO A 104 -6.71 21.28 4.47
C PRO A 104 -8.19 20.95 4.24
N LEU A 105 -9.01 21.97 3.99
CA LEU A 105 -10.47 21.79 3.79
C LEU A 105 -10.82 20.89 2.60
N ASP A 106 -9.93 20.79 1.62
CA ASP A 106 -10.02 19.96 0.42
C ASP A 106 -9.36 18.58 0.57
N SER A 107 -8.70 18.31 1.70
CA SER A 107 -8.10 17.02 2.02
C SER A 107 -9.06 16.15 2.85
N ALA A 108 -9.01 14.83 2.64
CA ALA A 108 -9.73 13.88 3.45
C ALA A 108 -8.84 13.31 4.56
N VAL A 109 -9.44 12.99 5.70
CA VAL A 109 -8.85 12.06 6.68
C VAL A 109 -9.10 10.64 6.19
N LEU A 110 -8.06 9.82 6.21
CA LEU A 110 -8.14 8.43 5.79
C LEU A 110 -8.36 7.55 7.01
N THR A 111 -9.27 6.59 6.91
CA THR A 111 -9.33 5.48 7.88
C THR A 111 -9.62 4.16 7.16
N TYR A 112 -9.30 3.06 7.83
CA TYR A 112 -9.66 1.74 7.36
C TYR A 112 -11.08 1.41 7.85
N ASN A 113 -12.08 1.54 6.97
CA ASN A 113 -13.52 1.57 7.30
C ASN A 113 -14.04 2.93 7.81
N ALA A 114 -13.78 3.99 7.03
CA ALA A 114 -14.19 5.39 7.25
C ALA A 114 -15.51 5.64 7.97
N GLU A 115 -16.58 4.96 7.55
CA GLU A 115 -17.91 5.19 8.11
C GLU A 115 -18.00 4.77 9.59
N PHE A 116 -17.26 3.74 9.98
CA PHE A 116 -17.20 3.27 11.36
C PHE A 116 -16.57 4.32 12.27
N ASP A 117 -15.35 4.76 11.97
CA ASP A 117 -14.64 5.76 12.78
C ASP A 117 -15.41 7.08 12.83
N ARG A 118 -15.90 7.55 11.68
CA ARG A 118 -16.68 8.78 11.60
C ARG A 118 -17.92 8.71 12.49
N THR A 119 -18.65 7.59 12.45
CA THR A 119 -19.83 7.38 13.28
C THR A 119 -19.48 7.29 14.75
N ALA A 120 -18.41 6.57 15.10
CA ALA A 120 -17.92 6.43 16.47
C ALA A 120 -17.54 7.79 17.07
N LEU A 121 -16.82 8.63 16.32
CA LEU A 121 -16.45 9.98 16.71
C LEU A 121 -17.67 10.87 16.97
N LEU A 122 -18.63 10.89 16.04
CA LEU A 122 -19.84 11.70 16.18
C LEU A 122 -20.77 11.23 17.31
N ARG A 123 -20.80 9.93 17.56
CA ARG A 123 -21.53 9.34 18.69
C ARG A 123 -20.88 9.70 20.03
N THR A 124 -19.55 9.63 20.09
CA THR A 124 -18.78 9.97 21.32
C THR A 124 -18.85 11.46 21.61
N TRP A 125 -18.74 12.30 20.57
CA TRP A 125 -18.79 13.75 20.69
C TRP A 125 -19.79 14.36 19.70
N PRO A 126 -21.09 14.42 20.07
CA PRO A 126 -22.08 15.13 19.28
C PRO A 126 -21.66 16.59 19.04
N GLY A 127 -21.79 17.05 17.79
CA GLY A 127 -21.39 18.39 17.37
C GLY A 127 -19.90 18.56 17.04
N LEU A 128 -19.09 17.50 17.10
CA LEU A 128 -17.73 17.51 16.54
C LEU A 128 -17.79 17.81 15.04
N ARG A 129 -17.00 18.79 14.59
CA ARG A 129 -16.86 19.12 13.18
C ARG A 129 -15.76 18.24 12.60
N LEU A 130 -16.14 17.32 11.73
CA LEU A 130 -15.22 16.43 11.03
C LEU A 130 -15.02 16.90 9.59
N PRO A 131 -13.79 16.80 9.04
CA PRO A 131 -13.57 16.96 7.60
C PRO A 131 -14.22 15.81 6.82
N ALA A 132 -14.01 15.80 5.50
CA ALA A 132 -14.33 14.63 4.68
C ALA A 132 -13.48 13.43 5.10
N PHE A 133 -14.05 12.24 5.02
CA PHE A 133 -13.35 10.97 5.25
C PHE A 133 -13.24 10.22 3.93
N ALA A 134 -12.11 9.57 3.69
CA ALA A 134 -11.94 8.62 2.61
C ALA A 134 -11.59 7.24 3.16
N CYS A 135 -12.19 6.20 2.56
CA CYS A 135 -12.08 4.83 3.05
C CYS A 135 -10.96 4.08 2.32
N ILE A 136 -9.90 3.74 3.05
CA ILE A 136 -8.77 2.96 2.52
C ILE A 136 -9.25 1.59 2.04
N MET A 137 -10.09 0.92 2.84
CA MET A 137 -10.65 -0.40 2.53
C MET A 137 -11.44 -0.42 1.21
N THR A 138 -12.24 0.63 0.96
CA THR A 138 -13.02 0.75 -0.28
C THR A 138 -12.11 0.99 -1.48
N ALA A 139 -11.10 1.87 -1.36
CA ALA A 139 -10.13 2.11 -2.42
C ALA A 139 -9.27 0.88 -2.72
N TYR A 140 -8.98 0.06 -1.71
CA TYR A 140 -8.19 -1.16 -1.85
C TYR A 140 -8.96 -2.34 -2.47
N ALA A 141 -10.29 -2.39 -2.32
CA ALA A 141 -11.10 -3.54 -2.72
C ALA A 141 -10.90 -4.02 -4.18
N PRO A 142 -10.77 -3.15 -5.20
CA PRO A 142 -10.48 -3.59 -6.56
C PRO A 142 -9.12 -4.28 -6.70
N LEU A 143 -8.12 -3.89 -5.90
CA LEU A 143 -6.77 -4.45 -5.91
C LEU A 143 -6.72 -5.83 -5.26
N ALA A 144 -7.63 -6.11 -4.32
CA ALA A 144 -7.82 -7.44 -3.75
C ALA A 144 -8.48 -8.42 -4.76
N GLY A 145 -9.11 -7.90 -5.82
CA GLY A 145 -9.60 -8.68 -6.97
C GLY A 145 -10.81 -9.58 -6.72
N GLN A 146 -11.45 -9.51 -5.55
CA GLN A 146 -12.59 -10.37 -5.22
C GLN A 146 -13.92 -9.67 -5.53
N TRP A 147 -14.67 -10.14 -6.54
CA TRP A 147 -15.99 -9.60 -6.86
C TRP A 147 -17.10 -10.27 -6.04
N SER A 148 -18.14 -9.50 -5.68
CA SER A 148 -19.40 -10.03 -5.13
C SER A 148 -20.53 -9.84 -6.13
N GLU A 149 -21.00 -10.93 -6.73
CA GLU A 149 -22.13 -10.90 -7.67
C GLU A 149 -23.44 -10.46 -7.00
N THR A 150 -23.60 -10.83 -5.71
CA THR A 150 -24.75 -10.46 -4.88
C THR A 150 -24.84 -8.96 -4.67
N HIS A 151 -23.70 -8.31 -4.41
CA HIS A 151 -23.66 -6.87 -4.14
C HIS A 151 -23.33 -6.02 -5.38
N GLY A 152 -22.86 -6.64 -6.47
CA GLY A 152 -22.40 -5.93 -7.66
C GLY A 152 -21.24 -4.98 -7.36
N ALA A 153 -20.34 -5.40 -6.47
CA ALA A 153 -19.22 -4.60 -6.00
C ALA A 153 -18.02 -5.48 -5.62
N TRP A 154 -16.84 -4.87 -5.54
CA TRP A 154 -15.65 -5.50 -4.99
C TRP A 154 -15.84 -5.80 -3.49
N LYS A 155 -15.44 -6.99 -3.07
CA LYS A 155 -15.47 -7.40 -1.67
C LYS A 155 -14.39 -6.64 -0.91
N TYR A 156 -14.79 -6.14 0.26
CA TYR A 156 -13.84 -5.60 1.22
C TYR A 156 -12.99 -6.72 1.81
N VAL A 157 -11.75 -6.39 2.12
CA VAL A 157 -10.81 -7.26 2.84
C VAL A 157 -10.41 -6.60 4.14
N GLY A 158 -10.11 -7.38 5.18
CA GLY A 158 -9.61 -6.84 6.45
C GLY A 158 -8.19 -6.29 6.31
N LEU A 159 -7.81 -5.32 7.15
CA LEU A 159 -6.50 -4.65 7.10
C LEU A 159 -5.34 -5.64 7.16
N THR A 160 -5.36 -6.59 8.10
CA THR A 160 -4.34 -7.66 8.19
C THR A 160 -4.19 -8.41 6.88
N ARG A 161 -5.31 -8.76 6.23
CA ARG A 161 -5.28 -9.48 4.95
C ARG A 161 -4.75 -8.61 3.82
N ALA A 162 -5.09 -7.32 3.78
CA ALA A 162 -4.55 -6.38 2.81
C ALA A 162 -3.02 -6.27 2.94
N LEU A 163 -2.51 -6.15 4.17
CA LEU A 163 -1.06 -6.11 4.45
C LEU A 163 -0.35 -7.38 4.00
N GLU A 164 -0.94 -8.55 4.25
CA GLU A 164 -0.41 -9.84 3.78
C GLU A 164 -0.34 -9.90 2.24
N LEU A 165 -1.39 -9.45 1.56
CA LEU A 165 -1.44 -9.41 0.09
C LEU A 165 -0.38 -8.46 -0.49
N GLU A 166 -0.12 -7.35 0.19
CA GLU A 166 0.96 -6.41 -0.17
C GLU A 166 2.34 -6.81 0.38
N GLN A 167 2.44 -7.94 1.09
CA GLN A 167 3.70 -8.41 1.69
C GLN A 167 4.37 -7.36 2.59
N VAL A 168 3.56 -6.56 3.30
CA VAL A 168 4.05 -5.53 4.22
C VAL A 168 4.57 -6.19 5.49
N ASP A 169 5.83 -5.90 5.83
CA ASP A 169 6.42 -6.34 7.10
C ASP A 169 5.81 -5.56 8.27
N THR A 170 5.11 -6.27 9.15
CA THR A 170 4.46 -5.70 10.34
C THR A 170 5.20 -6.01 11.63
N ARG A 171 6.38 -6.66 11.56
CA ARG A 171 7.16 -7.00 12.75
C ARG A 171 7.68 -5.74 13.43
N GLY A 172 7.53 -5.68 14.74
CA GLY A 172 7.99 -4.55 15.55
C GLY A 172 7.12 -3.30 15.43
N LEU A 173 5.98 -3.36 14.74
CA LEU A 173 5.01 -2.28 14.74
C LEU A 173 4.32 -2.14 16.11
N PRO A 174 3.80 -0.94 16.42
CA PRO A 174 3.00 -0.72 17.63
C PRO A 174 1.82 -1.69 17.73
N GLY A 175 1.38 -1.92 18.98
CA GLY A 175 0.49 -3.03 19.38
C GLY A 175 -0.66 -3.32 18.41
N GLU A 176 -0.89 -4.61 18.16
CA GLU A 176 -2.07 -5.07 17.42
C GLU A 176 -3.35 -4.70 18.16
N HIS A 177 -4.39 -4.25 17.44
CA HIS A 177 -5.67 -3.80 18.03
C HIS A 177 -5.51 -2.63 19.01
N THR A 178 -4.58 -1.74 18.66
CA THR A 178 -4.49 -0.40 19.23
C THR A 178 -4.71 0.59 18.10
N ALA A 179 -5.37 1.71 18.40
CA ALA A 179 -5.62 2.72 17.38
C ALA A 179 -4.33 3.18 16.69
N TYR A 180 -3.25 3.33 17.47
CA TYR A 180 -1.95 3.74 16.92
C TYR A 180 -1.34 2.67 16.02
N GLY A 181 -1.35 1.41 16.45
CA GLY A 181 -0.85 0.30 15.64
C GLY A 181 -1.60 0.17 14.32
N ASP A 182 -2.93 0.29 14.35
CA ASP A 182 -3.75 0.10 13.16
C ASP A 182 -3.70 1.30 12.22
N ALA A 183 -3.59 2.53 12.74
CA ALA A 183 -3.30 3.73 11.94
C ALA A 183 -1.93 3.61 11.22
N VAL A 184 -0.88 3.14 11.91
CA VAL A 184 0.44 2.90 11.30
C VAL A 184 0.36 1.82 10.21
N ARG A 185 -0.31 0.70 10.49
CA ARG A 185 -0.52 -0.38 9.51
C ARG A 185 -1.25 0.13 8.27
N ALA A 186 -2.31 0.91 8.44
CA ALA A 186 -3.04 1.50 7.33
C ALA A 186 -2.17 2.50 6.52
N ALA A 187 -1.32 3.29 7.18
CA ALA A 187 -0.34 4.16 6.50
C ALA A 187 0.70 3.36 5.70
N LEU A 188 1.20 2.26 6.25
CA LEU A 188 2.14 1.37 5.54
C LEU A 188 1.48 0.68 4.34
N LEU A 189 0.22 0.27 4.47
CA LEU A 189 -0.55 -0.25 3.34
C LEU A 189 -0.61 0.78 2.20
N ILE A 190 -0.86 2.06 2.54
CA ILE A 190 -0.89 3.12 1.53
C ILE A 190 0.45 3.24 0.80
N GLN A 191 1.55 3.24 1.54
CA GLN A 191 2.89 3.31 0.94
C GLN A 191 3.19 2.10 0.05
N ALA A 192 2.85 0.89 0.49
CA ALA A 192 3.08 -0.32 -0.28
C ALA A 192 2.31 -0.31 -1.61
N VAL A 193 1.02 0.07 -1.56
CA VAL A 193 0.18 0.14 -2.76
C VAL A 193 0.65 1.24 -3.71
N ALA A 194 1.13 2.37 -3.19
CA ALA A 194 1.65 3.45 -4.02
C ALA A 194 2.84 3.03 -4.91
N GLN A 195 3.60 1.99 -4.49
CA GLN A 195 4.71 1.42 -5.25
C GLN A 195 4.27 0.42 -6.34
N ARG A 196 2.98 0.03 -6.40
CA ARG A 196 2.50 -0.87 -7.45
C ARG A 196 2.58 -0.19 -8.81
N LEU A 197 2.91 -0.97 -9.85
CA LEU A 197 2.65 -0.57 -11.23
C LEU A 197 1.15 -0.70 -11.50
N THR A 198 0.61 0.27 -12.24
CA THR A 198 -0.70 0.10 -12.89
C THR A 198 -0.57 -0.98 -13.98
N PRO A 199 -1.66 -1.64 -14.41
CA PRO A 199 -1.51 -2.73 -15.35
C PRO A 199 -0.96 -2.25 -16.72
N ASN A 200 -1.28 -1.02 -17.16
CA ASN A 200 -0.61 -0.39 -18.30
C ASN A 200 0.91 -0.19 -18.11
N GLU A 201 1.35 0.17 -16.90
CA GLU A 201 2.78 0.33 -16.60
C GLU A 201 3.48 -1.04 -16.53
N GLU A 202 2.78 -2.08 -16.09
CA GLU A 202 3.27 -3.46 -16.09
C GLU A 202 3.42 -4.01 -17.50
N GLU A 203 2.41 -3.84 -18.36
CA GLU A 203 2.49 -4.19 -19.79
C GLU A 203 3.65 -3.45 -20.49
N ALA A 204 3.80 -2.15 -20.24
CA ALA A 204 4.90 -1.37 -20.82
C ALA A 204 6.28 -1.86 -20.34
N ARG A 205 6.41 -2.26 -19.07
CA ARG A 205 7.64 -2.84 -18.52
C ARG A 205 7.96 -4.17 -19.21
N GLU A 206 6.99 -5.05 -19.36
CA GLU A 206 7.18 -6.36 -20.00
C GLU A 206 7.63 -6.22 -21.46
N VAL A 207 7.04 -5.28 -22.22
CA VAL A 207 7.48 -4.98 -23.59
C VAL A 207 8.92 -4.50 -23.61
N ALA A 208 9.29 -3.56 -22.73
CA ALA A 208 10.66 -3.04 -22.64
C ALA A 208 11.67 -4.14 -22.26
N GLU A 209 11.30 -5.06 -21.37
CA GLU A 209 12.14 -6.21 -20.99
C GLU A 209 12.35 -7.18 -22.17
N GLN A 210 11.30 -7.43 -22.95
CA GLN A 210 11.38 -8.28 -24.15
C GLN A 210 12.26 -7.65 -25.25
N GLU A 211 12.11 -6.35 -25.48
CA GLU A 211 12.96 -5.61 -26.43
C GLU A 211 14.43 -5.65 -26.01
N ALA A 212 14.72 -5.38 -24.73
CA ALA A 212 16.09 -5.45 -24.20
C ALA A 212 16.69 -6.87 -24.31
N GLN A 213 15.88 -7.92 -24.10
CA GLN A 213 16.32 -9.30 -24.27
C GLN A 213 16.59 -9.64 -25.74
N ALA A 214 15.78 -9.13 -26.66
CA ALA A 214 15.97 -9.33 -28.10
C ALA A 214 17.25 -8.64 -28.59
N ASP A 215 17.50 -7.40 -28.15
CA ASP A 215 18.72 -6.66 -28.48
C ASP A 215 19.98 -7.38 -27.96
N ALA A 216 19.94 -7.88 -26.72
CA ALA A 216 21.05 -8.65 -26.15
C ALA A 216 21.36 -9.94 -26.93
N LEU A 217 20.34 -10.64 -27.44
CA LEU A 217 20.52 -11.83 -28.27
C LEU A 217 21.13 -11.50 -29.64
N LEU A 218 20.73 -10.36 -30.24
CA LEU A 218 21.30 -9.88 -31.50
C LEU A 218 22.78 -9.53 -31.34
N ASP A 219 23.14 -8.85 -30.25
CA ASP A 219 24.54 -8.52 -29.94
C ASP A 219 25.40 -9.80 -29.76
N GLU A 220 24.89 -10.80 -29.04
CA GLU A 220 25.59 -12.09 -28.90
C GLU A 220 25.79 -12.82 -30.23
N ASP A 221 24.80 -12.78 -31.12
CA ASP A 221 24.90 -13.43 -32.43
C ASP A 221 25.86 -12.66 -33.37
N LEU A 222 25.89 -11.33 -33.29
CA LEU A 222 26.89 -10.51 -33.99
C LEU A 222 28.31 -10.82 -33.51
N ASP A 223 28.52 -10.90 -32.19
CA ASP A 223 29.81 -11.28 -31.61
C ASP A 223 30.26 -12.68 -32.06
N ARG A 224 29.33 -13.65 -32.15
CA ARG A 224 29.62 -15.00 -32.67
C ARG A 224 29.99 -14.97 -34.15
N MET A 225 29.29 -14.16 -34.96
CA MET A 225 29.60 -14.00 -36.38
C MET A 225 30.98 -13.38 -36.59
N ASP A 226 31.32 -12.34 -35.82
CA ASP A 226 32.63 -11.68 -35.89
C ASP A 226 33.76 -12.62 -35.45
N ALA A 227 33.54 -13.39 -34.38
CA ALA A 227 34.50 -14.41 -33.95
C ALA A 227 34.69 -15.52 -35.01
N HIS A 228 33.62 -15.95 -35.66
CA HIS A 228 33.67 -16.93 -36.75
C HIS A 228 34.46 -16.41 -37.96
N ASN A 229 34.16 -15.17 -38.38
CA ASN A 229 34.85 -14.52 -39.50
C ASN A 229 36.35 -14.31 -39.21
N ALA A 230 36.71 -13.87 -38.00
CA ALA A 230 38.10 -13.74 -37.58
C ALA A 230 38.85 -15.10 -37.58
N GLY A 231 38.15 -16.20 -37.28
CA GLY A 231 38.67 -17.56 -37.41
C GLY A 231 38.99 -17.94 -38.85
N TRP A 232 38.10 -17.64 -39.79
CA TRP A 232 38.30 -17.88 -41.22
C TRP A 232 39.47 -17.07 -41.80
N ASP A 233 39.54 -15.79 -41.48
CA ASP A 233 40.65 -14.92 -41.92
C ASP A 233 42.01 -15.45 -41.47
N ARG A 234 42.09 -16.00 -40.25
CA ARG A 234 43.31 -16.62 -39.72
C ARG A 234 43.65 -17.91 -40.47
N ALA A 235 42.66 -18.74 -40.78
CA ALA A 235 42.84 -19.99 -41.52
C ALA A 235 43.23 -19.77 -42.98
N LEU A 236 42.72 -18.71 -43.62
CA LEU A 236 43.09 -18.33 -44.99
C LEU A 236 44.53 -17.81 -45.06
N ARG A 237 44.91 -16.90 -44.13
CA ARG A 237 46.30 -16.42 -44.05
C ARG A 237 47.29 -17.55 -43.75
N GLY A 238 46.93 -18.52 -42.91
CA GLY A 238 47.78 -19.69 -42.66
C GLY A 238 48.04 -20.55 -43.90
N ARG A 239 47.05 -20.68 -44.80
CA ARG A 239 47.18 -21.45 -46.04
C ARG A 239 47.95 -20.72 -47.15
N GLU A 240 47.91 -19.39 -47.19
CA GLU A 240 48.78 -18.62 -48.09
C GLU A 240 50.27 -18.78 -47.75
N TYR A 241 50.62 -18.98 -46.47
CA TYR A 241 52.01 -19.26 -46.08
C TYR A 241 52.46 -20.68 -46.42
N ASP A 242 51.58 -21.68 -46.35
CA ASP A 242 51.92 -23.06 -46.74
C ASP A 242 52.08 -23.21 -48.27
N LEU A 243 51.33 -22.45 -49.08
CA LEU A 243 51.45 -22.50 -50.55
C LEU A 243 52.67 -21.74 -51.09
N LEU A 244 53.26 -20.81 -50.32
CA LEU A 244 54.49 -20.10 -50.68
C LEU A 244 55.75 -20.80 -50.13
N ALA A 245 55.60 -21.83 -49.31
CA ALA A 245 56.71 -22.61 -48.75
C ALA A 245 57.09 -23.84 -49.61
N ASP A 246 56.33 -24.16 -50.66
CA ASP A 246 56.52 -25.38 -51.49
C ASP A 246 57.26 -25.12 -52.82
N ASP A 247 57.67 -23.87 -53.10
CA ASP A 247 58.35 -23.49 -54.35
C ASP A 247 59.90 -23.64 -54.29
N GLY A 248 60.41 -24.45 -53.35
CA GLY A 248 61.81 -24.38 -52.91
C GLY A 248 62.55 -25.69 -52.80
N GLU A 249 62.49 -26.60 -53.78
CA GLU A 249 63.60 -27.53 -54.05
C GLU A 249 63.48 -28.13 -55.46
N VAL A 250 64.23 -27.55 -56.41
CA VAL A 250 64.57 -28.18 -57.69
C VAL A 250 66.08 -28.34 -57.69
N ASP A 251 66.54 -29.56 -57.40
CA ASP A 251 67.81 -30.12 -57.90
C ASP A 251 67.73 -31.66 -57.91
#